data_AF-A0A8R7PY11-F1
#
_entry.id   AF-A0A8R7PY11-F1
#
_cell.length_a   1.000
_cell.length_b   1.000
_cell.length_c   1.000
_cell.angle_alpha   90.00
_cell.angle_beta   90.00
_cell.angle_gamma   90.00
#
_symmetry.space_group_name_H-M   'P 1'
#
loop_
_entity.id
_entity.type
_entity.pdbx_description
1 polymer ?
#
loop_
_entity_poly.entity_id
_entity_poly.type
_entity_poly.pdbx_seq_one_letter_code
_entity_poly.pdbx_strand_id
1 'polypeptide(L)' 'MDIFFLSHGSPLLSIDETIPAESFFRSWLPSAVAGQEPPRSILVVSAHWETDAPAVNVIRGNNDTIHDFDGFPKPMY' A
#
# COMPACT_ATOMS: atom_id res chain seq x y z
N MET A 1 -5.13 16.69 -8.74
CA MET A 1 -5.28 15.84 -7.54
C MET A 1 -5.36 14.44 -8.07
N ASP A 2 -4.27 13.70 -7.90
CA ASP A 2 -4.09 12.43 -8.57
C ASP A 2 -4.72 11.32 -7.73
N ILE A 3 -5.40 10.40 -8.41
CA ILE A 3 -6.15 9.31 -7.81
C ILE A 3 -5.62 8.04 -8.46
N PHE A 4 -5.19 7.09 -7.63
CA PHE A 4 -4.64 5.82 -8.08
C PHE A 4 -5.52 4.68 -7.59
N PHE A 5 -5.79 3.73 -8.48
CA PHE A 5 -6.37 2.44 -8.12
C PHE A 5 -5.27 1.38 -8.20
N LEU A 6 -4.98 0.77 -7.06
CA LEU A 6 -3.92 -0.24 -6.93
C LEU A 6 -4.54 -1.58 -6.59
N SER A 7 -4.24 -2.61 -7.39
CA SER A 7 -4.53 -3.98 -7.00
C SER A 7 -3.54 -4.42 -5.92
N HIS A 8 -4.04 -4.89 -4.78
CA HIS A 8 -3.20 -5.32 -3.66
C HIS A 8 -2.73 -6.78 -3.80
N GLY A 9 -3.49 -7.62 -4.52
CA GLY A 9 -3.18 -9.01 -4.86
C GLY A 9 -2.54 -9.83 -3.72
N SER A 10 -1.63 -10.74 -4.09
CA SER A 10 -0.82 -11.49 -3.13
C SER A 10 0.27 -10.59 -2.56
N PRO A 11 0.64 -10.71 -1.27
CA PRO A 11 1.79 -10.00 -0.70
C PRO A 11 3.08 -10.17 -1.53
N LEU A 12 3.28 -11.30 -2.21
CA LEU A 12 4.46 -11.54 -3.06
C LEU A 12 4.66 -10.49 -4.16
N LEU A 13 3.61 -9.78 -4.58
CA LEU A 13 3.69 -8.71 -5.58
C LEU A 13 4.71 -7.63 -5.24
N SER A 14 5.07 -7.47 -3.96
CA SER A 14 6.02 -6.43 -3.53
C SER A 14 7.48 -6.88 -3.46
N ILE A 15 7.78 -8.18 -3.59
CA ILE A 15 9.14 -8.71 -3.40
C ILE A 15 9.58 -9.72 -4.47
N ASP A 16 8.64 -10.32 -5.21
CA ASP A 16 8.96 -11.32 -6.21
C ASP A 16 9.21 -10.67 -7.58
N GLU A 17 10.48 -10.55 -7.94
CA GLU A 17 10.94 -9.97 -9.20
C GLU A 17 10.43 -10.73 -10.45
N THR A 18 9.94 -11.96 -10.29
CA THR A 18 9.33 -12.71 -11.39
C THR A 18 7.90 -12.26 -11.70
N ILE A 19 7.26 -11.53 -10.77
CA ILE A 19 5.92 -10.97 -10.96
C ILE A 19 6.03 -9.59 -11.62
N PRO A 20 5.41 -9.37 -12.81
CA PRO A 20 5.52 -8.09 -13.53
C PRO A 20 5.11 -6.86 -12.71
N ALA A 21 4.18 -7.02 -11.77
CA ALA A 21 3.71 -5.92 -10.94
C ALA A 21 4.80 -5.38 -10.00
N GLU A 22 5.73 -6.22 -9.54
CA GLU A 22 6.85 -5.76 -8.69
C GLU A 22 7.65 -4.69 -9.43
N SER A 23 8.05 -4.98 -10.67
CA SER A 23 8.83 -4.04 -11.50
C SER A 23 8.07 -2.73 -11.78
N PHE A 24 6.76 -2.82 -11.96
CA PHE A 24 5.89 -1.65 -12.14
C PHE A 24 5.90 -0.78 -10.88
N PHE A 25 5.66 -1.36 -9.70
CA PHE A 25 5.68 -0.62 -8.44
C PHE A 25 7.06 -0.05 -8.12
N ARG A 26 8.13 -0.80 -8.40
CA ARG A 26 9.51 -0.33 -8.21
C ARG A 26 9.86 0.86 -9.12
N SER A 27 9.22 0.94 -10.29
CA SER A 27 9.40 2.08 -11.22
C SER A 27 8.69 3.36 -10.78
N TRP A 28 7.79 3.29 -9.79
CA TRP A 28 7.05 4.45 -9.31
C TRP A 28 7.97 5.41 -8.56
N LEU A 29 8.33 6.50 -9.21
CA LEU A 29 9.08 7.58 -8.60
C LEU A 29 8.11 8.55 -7.90
N PRO A 30 8.34 8.90 -6.62
CA PRO A 30 7.47 9.82 -5.90
C PRO A 30 7.27 11.16 -6.62
N SER A 31 8.29 11.68 -7.29
CA SER A 31 8.21 12.93 -8.05
C SER A 31 7.38 12.81 -9.34
N ALA A 32 7.31 11.62 -9.94
CA ALA A 32 6.51 11.34 -11.13
C ALA A 32 5.04 11.05 -10.77
N VAL A 33 4.79 10.48 -9.58
CA VAL A 33 3.47 10.05 -9.13
C VAL A 33 2.78 11.13 -8.29
N ALA A 34 3.52 11.87 -7.48
CA ALA A 34 2.99 12.83 -6.52
C ALA A 34 3.42 14.29 -6.79
N GLY A 35 4.20 14.53 -7.85
CA GLY A 35 4.71 15.83 -8.22
C GLY A 35 5.97 16.26 -7.44
N GLN A 36 6.43 17.48 -7.70
CA GLN A 36 7.64 18.04 -7.06
C GLN A 36 7.46 18.25 -5.55
N GLU A 37 6.22 18.54 -5.13
CA GLU A 37 5.86 18.76 -3.73
C GLU A 37 5.11 17.54 -3.19
N PRO A 38 5.63 16.85 -2.17
CA PRO A 38 4.98 15.67 -1.63
C PRO A 38 3.63 16.01 -0.97
N PRO A 39 2.65 15.11 -1.01
CA PRO A 39 1.35 15.35 -0.42
C PRO A 39 1.47 15.47 1.10
N ARG A 40 0.75 16.45 1.66
CA ARG A 40 0.66 16.63 3.13
C ARG A 40 -0.06 15.49 3.84
N SER A 41 -0.87 14.72 3.10
CA SER A 41 -1.66 13.60 3.60
C SER A 41 -2.08 12.70 2.44
N ILE A 42 -2.21 11.39 2.70
CA ILE A 42 -2.76 10.41 1.75
C ILE A 42 -4.03 9.83 2.36
N LEU A 43 -5.12 9.81 1.59
CA LEU A 43 -6.32 9.05 1.93
C LEU A 43 -6.21 7.68 1.27
N VAL A 44 -6.17 6.62 2.06
CA VAL A 44 -6.17 5.24 1.57
C VAL A 44 -7.55 4.64 1.77
N VAL A 45 -8.12 4.07 0.71
CA VAL A 45 -9.34 3.27 0.76
C VAL A 45 -8.95 1.83 0.46
N SER A 46 -9.14 0.93 1.43
CA SER A 46 -8.75 -0.47 1.31
C SER A 46 -9.96 -1.37 1.16
N ALA A 47 -9.85 -2.39 0.31
CA ALA A 47 -10.86 -3.44 0.19
C ALA A 47 -11.02 -4.27 1.48
N HIS A 48 -10.00 -4.28 2.34
CA HIS A 48 -10.00 -5.00 3.63
C HIS A 48 -10.40 -4.11 4.81
N TRP A 49 -10.78 -2.84 4.58
CA TRP A 49 -11.31 -1.97 5.62
C TRP A 49 -12.85 -2.02 5.60
N GLU A 50 -13.41 -3.04 6.23
CA GLU A 50 -14.85 -3.28 6.30
C GLU A 50 -15.43 -2.78 7.62
N THR A 51 -16.50 -1.97 7.53
CA THR A 51 -17.19 -1.37 8.67
C THR A 51 -18.69 -1.28 8.40
N ASP A 52 -19.53 -1.35 9.43
CA ASP A 52 -21.01 -1.33 9.28
C ASP A 52 -21.56 0.02 8.77
N ALA A 53 -20.78 1.10 8.93
CA ALA A 53 -21.08 2.44 8.44
C ALA A 53 -19.77 3.14 8.04
N PRO A 54 -19.78 4.14 7.14
CA PRO A 54 -18.57 4.82 6.71
C PRO A 54 -17.74 5.35 7.88
N ALA A 55 -16.52 4.82 8.01
CA ALA A 55 -15.61 5.13 9.10
C ALA A 55 -14.26 5.64 8.59
N VAL A 56 -13.65 6.55 9.35
CA VAL A 56 -12.31 7.08 9.10
C VAL A 56 -11.47 6.90 10.36
N ASN A 57 -10.27 6.37 10.21
CA ASN A 57 -9.28 6.27 11.27
C ASN A 57 -8.08 7.19 10.95
N VAL A 58 -7.53 7.83 11.98
CA VAL A 58 -6.25 8.54 11.91
C VAL A 58 -5.39 8.14 13.09
N ILE A 59 -4.23 7.55 12.82
CA ILE A 59 -3.22 7.23 13.83
C ILE A 59 -2.16 8.33 13.84
N ARG A 60 -1.85 8.85 15.02
CA ARG A 60 -0.76 9.82 15.21
C ARG A 60 0.53 9.05 15.47
N GLY A 61 1.53 9.24 14.61
CA GLY A 61 2.79 8.52 14.68
C GLY A 61 2.77 7.27 13.81
N ASN A 62 3.38 6.18 14.30
CA ASN A 62 3.48 4.93 13.58
C ASN A 62 2.33 3.99 13.96
N ASN A 63 1.81 3.25 12.99
CA ASN A 63 0.93 2.11 13.25
C ASN A 63 1.76 0.95 13.80
N ASP A 64 1.17 0.19 14.73
CA ASP A 64 1.70 -1.13 15.06
C ASP A 64 1.55 -2.05 13.83
N THR A 65 2.58 -2.87 13.59
CA THR A 65 2.54 -3.87 12.51
C THR A 65 1.87 -5.14 13.03
N ILE A 66 0.86 -5.61 12.31
CA ILE A 66 0.21 -6.90 12.54
C ILE A 66 0.49 -7.77 11.31
N HIS A 67 0.94 -9.01 11.53
CA HIS A 67 1.06 -10.02 10.48
C HIS A 67 -0.14 -10.97 10.60
N ASP A 68 -1.18 -10.69 9.82
CA ASP A 68 -2.45 -11.42 9.82
C ASP A 68 -2.52 -12.48 8.70
N PHE A 69 -1.40 -12.77 8.05
CA PHE A 69 -1.22 -13.79 7.02
C PHE A 69 -0.06 -14.74 7.38
N ASP A 70 -0.08 -15.95 6.81
CA ASP A 70 0.99 -16.94 6.95
C ASP A 70 1.32 -17.63 5.61
N GLY A 71 2.43 -18.38 5.54
CA GLY A 71 2.89 -19.13 4.38
C GLY A 71 3.84 -18.38 3.45
N PHE A 72 4.31 -17.19 3.85
CA PHE A 72 5.16 -16.33 3.04
C PHE A 72 6.64 -16.37 3.43
N PRO A 73 7.56 -15.90 2.57
CA PRO A 73 8.97 -15.79 2.90
C PRO A 73 9.23 -14.93 4.15
N LYS A 74 10.29 -15.27 4.89
CA LYS A 74 10.70 -14.57 6.12
C LYS A 74 10.74 -13.03 6.01
N PRO A 75 11.20 -12.39 4.92
CA PRO A 75 11.22 -10.93 4.80
C PRO A 75 9.85 -10.24 4.85
N MET A 76 8.75 -11.01 4.81
CA MET A 76 7.38 -10.50 4.90
C MET A 76 6.85 -10.42 6.35
N TYR A 77 7.69 -10.82 7.31
CA TYR A 77 7.48 -10.67 8.75
C TYR A 77 8.60 -9.81 9.34
#